data_AF-A2FQD7-F1
#
_entry.id   AF-A2FQD7-F1
#
_cell.length_a   1.000
_cell.length_b   1.000
_cell.length_c   1.000
_cell.angle_alpha   90.00
_cell.angle_beta   90.00
_cell.angle_gamma   90.00
#
_symmetry.space_group_name_H-M   'P 1'
#
loop_
_entity.id
_entity.type
_entity.pdbx_description
1 polymer ?
#
loop_
_entity_poly.entity_id
_entity_poly.type
_entity_poly.pdbx_seq_one_letter_code
_entity_poly.pdbx_strand_id
1 'polypeptide(L)'
;MTKGGLSAEEAEKVLQQKLEALNEPMDDENYYFVQTFTMNLEKSPEYTEQKNHSHDEEAFQKATLEGVLKARELLEKNDIKYIRPPDNFVEMFRDEREMEIVRQKLMEDQRAIQIAEAKRKQKQIEQAPKVENVQKKPGILMKKKVSAAQRKKDAKKAMRAKSK
;
A
#
# COMPACT_ATOMS: atom_id res chain seq x y z
N MET A 1 -13.72 14.83 60.90
CA MET A 1 -14.14 14.76 59.49
C MET A 1 -13.31 13.69 58.81
N THR A 2 -13.75 12.44 58.89
CA THR A 2 -13.04 11.28 58.35
C THR A 2 -13.30 11.21 56.84
N LYS A 3 -12.24 11.40 56.04
CA LYS A 3 -12.26 11.05 54.61
C LYS A 3 -12.30 9.53 54.52
N GLY A 4 -13.48 8.94 54.61
CA GLY A 4 -13.72 7.51 54.39
C GLY A 4 -13.69 7.22 52.90
N GLY A 5 -12.50 6.96 52.34
CA GLY A 5 -12.37 6.30 51.05
C GLY A 5 -12.57 4.80 51.22
N LEU A 6 -13.19 4.14 50.22
CA LEU A 6 -13.26 2.68 50.18
C LEU A 6 -11.85 2.09 50.18
N SER A 7 -11.67 0.92 50.81
CA SER A 7 -10.42 0.17 50.68
C SER A 7 -10.23 -0.31 49.23
N ALA A 8 -8.99 -0.58 48.82
CA ALA A 8 -8.71 -1.04 47.45
C ALA A 8 -9.51 -2.30 47.08
N GLU A 9 -9.65 -3.23 48.02
CA GLU A 9 -10.42 -4.48 47.84
C GLU A 9 -11.92 -4.24 47.72
N GLU A 10 -12.46 -3.27 48.47
CA GLU A 10 -13.87 -2.87 48.36
C GLU A 10 -14.15 -2.16 47.03
N ALA A 11 -13.21 -1.33 46.58
CA ALA A 11 -13.30 -0.67 45.28
C ALA A 11 -13.28 -1.68 44.12
N GLU A 12 -12.41 -2.69 44.17
CA GLU A 12 -12.36 -3.78 43.18
C GLU A 12 -13.66 -4.57 43.13
N LYS A 13 -14.22 -4.94 44.29
CA LYS A 13 -15.52 -5.64 44.35
C LYS A 13 -16.64 -4.81 43.75
N VAL A 14 -16.69 -3.51 44.07
CA VAL A 14 -17.68 -2.60 43.48
C VAL A 14 -17.50 -2.49 41.97
N LEU A 15 -16.25 -2.50 41.48
CA LEU A 15 -15.93 -2.49 40.05
C LEU A 15 -16.39 -3.76 39.35
N GLN A 16 -16.11 -4.93 39.94
CA GLN A 16 -16.56 -6.22 39.43
C GLN A 16 -18.09 -6.30 39.37
N GLN A 17 -18.78 -5.91 40.45
CA GLN A 17 -20.24 -5.87 40.46
C GLN A 17 -20.83 -4.95 39.39
N LYS A 18 -20.20 -3.80 39.14
CA LYS A 18 -20.61 -2.88 38.07
C LYS A 18 -20.34 -3.45 36.69
N LEU A 19 -19.21 -4.13 36.50
CA LEU A 19 -18.88 -4.83 35.26
C LEU A 19 -19.90 -5.93 34.96
N GLU A 20 -20.25 -6.75 35.95
CA GLU A 20 -21.26 -7.79 35.85
C GLU A 20 -22.65 -7.22 35.54
N ALA A 21 -23.02 -6.08 36.13
CA ALA A 21 -24.30 -5.43 35.85
C ALA A 21 -24.37 -4.79 34.45
N LEU A 22 -23.23 -4.42 33.86
CA LEU A 22 -23.14 -3.83 32.52
C LEU A 22 -23.01 -4.89 31.42
N ASN A 23 -22.39 -6.03 31.72
CA ASN A 23 -22.23 -7.11 30.77
C ASN A 23 -23.56 -7.85 30.62
N GLU A 24 -24.18 -7.74 29.45
CA GLU A 24 -25.28 -8.63 29.08
C GLU A 24 -24.74 -10.07 28.96
N PRO A 25 -25.39 -11.07 29.58
CA PRO A 25 -24.96 -12.46 29.46
C PRO A 25 -25.24 -12.96 28.05
N MET A 26 -24.23 -12.86 27.19
CA MET A 26 -24.24 -13.45 25.86
C MET A 26 -23.46 -14.75 25.90
N ASP A 27 -24.18 -15.88 25.88
CA ASP A 27 -23.59 -17.22 26.01
C ASP A 27 -22.86 -17.69 24.73
N ASP A 28 -23.11 -17.04 23.59
CA ASP A 28 -22.49 -17.37 22.30
C ASP A 28 -21.62 -16.22 21.79
N GLU A 29 -20.32 -16.46 21.69
CA GLU A 29 -19.33 -15.52 21.16
C GLU A 29 -19.64 -15.08 19.72
N ASN A 30 -20.22 -15.96 18.90
CA ASN A 30 -20.61 -15.61 17.53
C ASN A 30 -21.77 -14.62 17.53
N TYR A 31 -22.76 -14.86 18.39
CA TYR A 31 -23.90 -13.96 18.53
C TYR A 31 -23.47 -12.60 19.09
N TYR A 32 -22.59 -12.61 20.10
CA TYR A 32 -21.99 -11.40 20.65
C TYR A 32 -21.30 -10.57 19.56
N PHE A 33 -20.42 -11.20 18.76
CA PHE A 33 -19.69 -10.51 17.70
C PHE A 33 -20.61 -9.91 16.64
N VAL A 34 -21.65 -10.62 16.20
CA VAL A 34 -22.59 -10.10 15.18
C VAL A 34 -23.36 -8.88 15.70
N GLN A 35 -23.65 -8.82 17.01
CA GLN A 35 -24.37 -7.71 17.61
C GLN A 35 -23.48 -6.49 17.87
N THR A 36 -22.23 -6.70 18.29
CA THR A 36 -21.33 -5.61 18.70
C THR A 36 -20.32 -5.20 17.63
N PHE A 37 -19.96 -6.13 16.73
CA PHE A 37 -18.78 -6.06 15.87
C PHE A 37 -17.48 -5.71 16.62
N THR A 38 -17.43 -6.04 17.91
CA THR A 38 -16.26 -5.85 18.76
C THR A 38 -15.54 -7.17 18.99
N MET A 39 -14.22 -7.11 19.07
CA MET A 39 -13.40 -8.24 19.46
C MET A 39 -12.18 -7.78 20.22
N ASN A 40 -11.74 -8.64 21.15
CA ASN A 40 -10.53 -8.44 21.90
C ASN A 40 -9.41 -9.28 21.29
N LEU A 41 -8.22 -8.68 21.18
CA LEU A 41 -7.01 -9.42 20.84
C LEU A 41 -6.44 -10.08 22.09
N GLU A 42 -5.85 -11.26 21.93
CA GLU A 42 -5.23 -12.00 23.04
C GLU A 42 -4.02 -11.26 23.63
N LYS A 43 -3.32 -10.48 22.80
CA LYS A 43 -2.15 -9.72 23.18
C LYS A 43 -2.34 -8.26 22.83
N SER A 44 -2.03 -7.39 23.79
CA SER A 44 -1.89 -5.95 23.53
C SER A 44 -0.68 -5.71 22.63
N PRO A 45 -0.74 -4.77 21.67
CA PRO A 45 0.44 -4.32 20.96
C PRO A 45 1.48 -3.78 21.96
N GLU A 46 2.75 -4.12 21.72
CA GLU A 46 3.88 -3.57 22.47
C GLU A 46 4.08 -2.11 22.05
N TYR A 47 4.14 -1.22 23.05
CA TYR A 47 4.28 0.22 22.85
C TYR A 47 5.45 0.73 23.69
N THR A 48 6.34 1.52 23.11
CA THR A 48 7.62 1.88 23.76
C THR A 48 7.73 3.33 24.24
N GLU A 49 6.65 4.14 24.17
CA GLU A 49 6.63 5.55 24.60
C GLU A 49 7.81 6.39 24.05
N GLN A 50 8.33 6.03 22.88
CA GLN A 50 9.46 6.73 22.28
C GLN A 50 8.99 7.95 21.49
N LYS A 51 9.88 8.96 21.37
CA LYS A 51 9.61 10.18 20.59
C LYS A 51 9.38 9.91 19.09
N ASN A 52 9.89 8.79 18.59
CA ASN A 52 9.68 8.34 17.21
C ASN A 52 8.63 7.24 17.20
N HIS A 53 7.40 7.57 16.80
CA HIS A 53 6.25 6.65 16.82
C HIS A 53 6.26 5.58 15.71
N SER A 54 7.29 5.50 14.87
CA SER A 54 7.30 4.57 13.73
C SER A 54 7.14 3.11 14.15
N HIS A 55 7.79 2.68 15.24
CA HIS A 55 7.67 1.30 15.72
C HIS A 55 6.32 1.03 16.36
N ASP A 56 5.77 2.03 17.05
CA ASP A 56 4.46 1.94 17.67
C ASP A 56 3.35 1.85 16.60
N GLU A 57 3.43 2.67 15.54
CA GLU A 57 2.51 2.61 14.39
C GLU A 57 2.52 1.24 13.72
N GLU A 58 3.70 0.65 13.51
CA GLU A 58 3.83 -0.71 12.97
C GLU A 58 3.21 -1.76 13.89
N ALA A 59 3.37 -1.63 15.21
CA ALA A 59 2.79 -2.56 16.18
C ALA A 59 1.26 -2.49 16.17
N PHE A 60 0.68 -1.28 16.17
CA PHE A 60 -0.77 -1.09 16.06
C PHE A 60 -1.32 -1.57 14.72
N GLN A 61 -0.59 -1.36 13.62
CA GLN A 61 -1.00 -1.84 12.31
C GLN A 61 -1.06 -3.37 12.26
N LYS A 62 -0.05 -4.05 12.83
CA LYS A 62 -0.04 -5.53 12.92
C LYS A 62 -1.19 -6.06 13.77
N ALA A 63 -1.40 -5.47 14.95
CA ALA A 63 -2.51 -5.85 15.84
C ALA A 63 -3.87 -5.65 15.16
N THR A 64 -4.05 -4.51 14.48
CA THR A 64 -5.29 -4.21 13.74
C THR A 64 -5.51 -5.19 12.60
N LEU A 65 -4.46 -5.52 11.84
CA LEU A 65 -4.55 -6.50 10.76
C LEU A 65 -4.94 -7.89 11.27
N GLU A 66 -4.38 -8.33 12.40
CA GLU A 66 -4.78 -9.59 13.05
C GLU A 66 -6.27 -9.58 13.41
N GLY A 67 -6.74 -8.51 14.05
CA GLY A 67 -8.16 -8.36 14.40
C GLY A 67 -9.08 -8.39 13.18
N VAL A 68 -8.71 -7.69 12.10
CA VAL A 68 -9.50 -7.68 10.85
C VAL A 68 -9.57 -9.08 10.22
N LEU A 69 -8.49 -9.87 10.27
CA LEU A 69 -8.49 -11.23 9.74
C LEU A 69 -9.39 -12.16 10.57
N LYS A 70 -9.29 -12.11 11.90
CA LYS A 70 -10.18 -12.86 12.80
C LYS A 70 -11.65 -12.46 12.60
N ALA A 71 -11.93 -11.16 12.48
CA ALA A 71 -13.28 -10.65 12.24
C ALA A 71 -13.83 -11.12 10.90
N ARG A 72 -13.00 -11.13 9.85
CA ARG A 72 -13.39 -11.65 8.54
C ARG A 72 -13.83 -13.11 8.62
N GLU A 73 -13.10 -13.96 9.33
CA GLU A 73 -13.49 -15.37 9.51
C GLU A 73 -14.84 -15.51 10.22
N LEU A 74 -15.12 -14.68 11.23
CA LEU A 74 -16.42 -14.67 11.91
C LEU A 74 -17.54 -14.17 10.99
N LEU A 75 -17.29 -13.16 10.17
CA LEU A 75 -18.26 -12.67 9.17
C LEU A 75 -18.59 -13.74 8.14
N GLU A 76 -17.58 -14.43 7.61
CA GLU A 76 -17.77 -15.52 6.63
C GLU A 76 -18.54 -16.71 7.25
N LYS A 77 -18.27 -17.07 8.52
CA LYS A 77 -19.03 -18.11 9.24
C LYS A 77 -20.50 -17.78 9.42
N ASN A 78 -20.83 -16.49 9.57
CA ASN A 78 -22.21 -16.00 9.76
C ASN A 78 -22.89 -15.57 8.44
N ASP A 79 -22.27 -15.86 7.27
CA ASP A 79 -22.77 -15.49 5.94
C ASP A 79 -22.98 -13.97 5.75
N ILE A 80 -22.16 -13.15 6.42
CA ILE A 80 -22.19 -11.69 6.33
C ILE A 80 -21.14 -11.22 5.30
N LYS A 81 -21.60 -10.51 4.26
CA LYS A 81 -20.73 -9.94 3.24
C LYS A 81 -19.87 -8.81 3.81
N TYR A 82 -18.54 -9.00 3.81
CA TYR A 82 -17.60 -8.00 4.32
C TYR A 82 -17.05 -7.05 3.25
N ILE A 83 -16.97 -7.48 1.99
CA ILE A 83 -16.41 -6.66 0.89
C ILE A 83 -17.47 -5.71 0.36
N ARG A 84 -17.15 -4.42 0.32
CA ARG A 84 -17.98 -3.42 -0.38
C ARG A 84 -18.03 -3.76 -1.88
N PRO A 85 -19.22 -3.97 -2.46
CA PRO A 85 -19.35 -4.21 -3.90
C PRO A 85 -18.84 -3.01 -4.70
N PRO A 86 -18.20 -3.22 -5.87
CA PRO A 86 -17.65 -2.14 -6.70
C PRO A 86 -18.74 -1.20 -7.24
N ASP A 87 -19.96 -1.71 -7.40
CA ASP A 87 -21.11 -0.99 -7.97
C ASP A 87 -22.04 -0.39 -6.90
N ASN A 88 -21.57 -0.27 -5.66
CA ASN A 88 -22.35 0.31 -4.57
C ASN A 88 -21.96 1.77 -4.31
N PHE A 89 -22.57 2.72 -5.03
CA PHE A 89 -22.28 4.16 -4.92
C PHE A 89 -23.05 4.85 -3.79
N VAL A 90 -22.80 4.42 -2.56
CA VAL A 90 -23.26 5.13 -1.34
C VAL A 90 -22.33 6.30 -0.99
N GLU A 91 -22.86 7.28 -0.27
CA GLU A 91 -22.08 8.37 0.31
C GLU A 91 -20.94 7.81 1.17
N MET A 92 -19.74 8.35 0.96
CA MET A 92 -18.53 7.94 1.68
C MET A 92 -18.16 9.03 2.69
N PHE A 93 -17.39 8.68 3.71
CA PHE A 93 -16.97 9.63 4.75
C PHE A 93 -16.21 10.85 4.19
N ARG A 94 -15.50 10.69 3.07
CA ARG A 94 -14.82 11.78 2.37
C ARG A 94 -15.40 11.98 0.99
N ASP A 95 -15.58 13.25 0.63
CA ASP A 95 -16.07 13.68 -0.68
C ASP A 95 -15.06 13.36 -1.79
N GLU A 96 -15.56 13.18 -3.02
CA GLU A 96 -14.72 12.99 -4.21
C GLU A 96 -13.76 14.16 -4.45
N ARG A 97 -14.20 15.39 -4.14
CA ARG A 97 -13.36 16.60 -4.27
C ARG A 97 -12.15 16.55 -3.34
N GLU A 98 -12.34 16.12 -2.10
CA GLU A 98 -11.24 15.98 -1.13
C GLU A 98 -10.27 14.89 -1.57
N MET A 99 -10.80 13.76 -2.05
CA MET A 99 -9.98 12.65 -2.57
C MET A 99 -9.20 13.04 -3.83
N GLU A 100 -9.76 13.88 -4.69
CA GLU A 100 -9.06 14.40 -5.87
C GLU A 100 -7.87 15.28 -5.48
N ILE A 101 -8.02 16.13 -4.46
CA ILE A 101 -6.91 16.94 -3.93
C ILE A 101 -5.78 16.04 -3.41
N VAL A 102 -6.12 15.00 -2.63
CA VAL A 102 -5.13 14.03 -2.12
C VAL A 102 -4.42 13.31 -3.28
N ARG A 103 -5.18 12.91 -4.31
CA ARG A 103 -4.63 12.25 -5.50
C ARG A 103 -3.68 13.15 -6.26
N GLN A 104 -4.02 14.43 -6.44
CA GLN A 104 -3.16 15.40 -7.10
C GLN A 104 -1.84 15.58 -6.37
N LYS A 105 -1.87 15.74 -5.04
CA LYS A 105 -0.66 15.83 -4.20
C LYS A 105 0.24 14.60 -4.35
N LEU A 106 -0.33 13.39 -4.29
CA LEU A 106 0.42 12.14 -4.48
C LEU A 106 1.09 12.08 -5.87
N MET A 107 0.39 12.52 -6.92
CA MET A 107 0.95 12.55 -8.28
C MET A 107 2.06 13.60 -8.42
N GLU A 108 1.93 14.74 -7.77
CA GLU A 108 2.97 15.79 -7.72
C GLU A 108 4.22 15.29 -6.97
N ASP A 109 4.04 14.66 -5.81
CA ASP A 109 5.13 14.08 -5.01
C ASP A 109 5.88 12.99 -5.81
N GLN A 110 5.15 12.12 -6.49
CA GLN A 110 5.75 11.12 -7.38
C GLN A 110 6.56 11.75 -8.52
N ARG A 111 6.04 12.81 -9.15
CA ARG A 111 6.77 13.55 -10.19
C ARG A 111 8.02 14.20 -9.62
N ALA A 112 7.94 14.80 -8.44
CA ALA A 112 9.09 15.42 -7.78
C ALA A 112 10.20 14.40 -7.49
N ILE A 113 9.84 13.21 -6.99
CA ILE A 113 10.77 12.10 -6.77
C ILE A 113 11.43 11.67 -8.08
N GLN A 114 10.64 11.44 -9.15
CA GLN A 114 11.18 11.04 -10.46
C GLN A 114 12.13 12.09 -11.05
N ILE A 115 11.80 13.37 -10.93
CA ILE A 115 12.67 14.47 -11.38
C ILE A 115 13.97 14.47 -10.57
N ALA A 116 13.90 14.30 -9.26
CA ALA A 116 15.08 14.24 -8.39
C ALA A 116 15.99 13.04 -8.75
N GLU A 117 15.40 11.87 -9.00
CA GLU A 117 16.14 10.69 -9.44
C GLU A 117 16.77 10.87 -10.82
N ALA A 118 16.05 11.46 -11.77
CA ALA A 118 16.57 11.76 -13.11
C ALA A 118 17.75 12.73 -13.03
N LYS A 119 17.66 13.78 -12.21
CA LYS A 119 18.77 14.72 -11.95
C LYS A 119 19.97 14.04 -11.32
N ARG A 120 19.77 13.13 -10.36
CA ARG A 120 20.85 12.32 -9.76
C ARG A 120 21.54 11.44 -10.81
N LYS A 121 20.78 10.77 -11.67
CA LYS A 121 21.30 9.95 -12.78
C LYS A 121 22.08 10.79 -13.78
N GLN A 122 21.57 11.97 -14.17
CA GLN A 122 22.28 12.89 -15.06
C GLN A 122 23.62 13.33 -14.47
N LYS A 123 23.64 13.74 -13.19
CA LYS A 123 24.89 14.08 -12.49
C LYS A 123 25.87 12.91 -12.45
N GLN A 124 25.40 11.69 -12.22
CA GLN A 124 26.27 10.49 -12.25
C GLN A 124 26.84 10.23 -13.66
N ILE A 125 26.06 10.45 -14.72
CA ILE A 125 26.54 10.32 -16.11
C ILE A 125 27.59 11.39 -16.43
N GLU A 126 27.39 12.62 -15.97
CA GLU A 126 28.32 13.74 -16.16
C GLU A 126 29.63 13.56 -15.38
N GLN A 127 29.54 13.03 -14.15
CA GLN A 127 30.69 12.78 -13.27
C GLN A 127 31.41 11.46 -13.58
N ALA A 128 30.76 10.54 -14.28
CA ALA A 128 31.43 9.32 -14.74
C ALA A 128 32.62 9.74 -15.62
N PRO A 129 33.85 9.27 -15.33
CA PRO A 129 34.97 9.51 -16.22
C PRO A 129 34.56 9.03 -17.61
N LYS A 130 34.94 9.76 -18.65
CA LYS A 130 34.79 9.31 -20.04
C LYS A 130 35.55 8.00 -20.19
N VAL A 131 34.95 6.88 -19.79
CA VAL A 131 35.37 5.56 -20.22
C VAL A 131 35.16 5.61 -21.71
N GLU A 132 36.27 5.76 -22.42
CA GLU A 132 36.32 5.93 -23.85
C GLU A 132 35.32 4.96 -24.50
N ASN A 133 34.45 5.48 -25.36
CA ASN A 133 33.58 4.69 -26.24
C ASN A 133 34.44 3.93 -27.28
N VAL A 134 35.46 3.18 -26.86
CA VAL A 134 36.32 2.37 -27.73
C VAL A 134 35.62 1.04 -28.08
N GLN A 135 34.52 0.69 -27.41
CA GLN A 135 33.80 -0.57 -27.66
C GLN A 135 32.34 -0.39 -28.10
N LYS A 136 31.99 0.68 -28.81
CA LYS A 136 30.70 0.76 -29.52
C LYS A 136 30.85 0.44 -31.02
N LYS A 137 30.88 -0.87 -31.27
CA LYS A 137 30.37 -1.62 -32.44
C LYS A 137 31.07 -1.39 -33.81
N PRO A 138 31.95 -2.32 -34.27
CA PRO A 138 32.46 -2.32 -35.64
C PRO A 138 31.38 -2.49 -36.73
N GLY A 139 30.12 -2.77 -36.37
CA GLY A 139 29.04 -3.07 -37.33
C GLY A 139 28.41 -1.88 -38.05
N ILE A 140 28.64 -0.62 -37.63
CA ILE A 140 28.07 0.57 -38.31
C ILE A 140 29.07 1.20 -39.27
N LEU A 141 30.36 1.24 -38.91
CA LEU A 141 31.42 1.75 -39.78
C LEU A 141 31.79 0.79 -40.94
N MET A 142 31.46 -0.50 -40.81
CA MET A 142 31.73 -1.54 -41.81
C MET A 142 30.63 -1.72 -42.87
N LYS A 143 29.50 -1.00 -42.79
CA LYS A 143 28.50 -1.07 -43.86
C LYS A 143 29.00 -0.29 -45.07
N LYS A 144 29.49 -1.00 -46.10
CA LYS A 144 29.86 -0.41 -47.40
C LYS A 144 28.72 0.52 -47.86
N LYS A 145 29.03 1.79 -48.10
CA LYS A 145 28.08 2.74 -48.72
C LYS A 145 27.81 2.27 -50.14
N VAL A 146 26.77 1.44 -50.31
CA VAL A 146 26.32 1.00 -51.64
C VAL A 146 25.84 2.24 -52.40
N SER A 147 26.52 2.60 -53.48
CA SER A 147 26.20 3.77 -54.29
C SER A 147 24.79 3.66 -54.88
N ALA A 148 24.14 4.80 -55.10
CA ALA A 148 22.77 4.84 -55.65
C ALA A 148 22.65 4.12 -57.00
N ALA A 149 23.71 4.12 -57.81
CA ALA A 149 23.78 3.40 -59.08
C ALA A 149 23.73 1.87 -58.90
N GLN A 150 24.42 1.35 -57.87
CA GLN A 150 24.41 -0.08 -57.56
C GLN A 150 23.03 -0.51 -57.07
N ARG A 151 22.38 0.28 -56.20
CA ARG A 151 21.00 0.04 -55.74
C ARG A 151 19.99 0.01 -56.90
N LYS A 152 20.16 0.89 -57.90
CA LYS A 152 19.32 0.91 -59.12
C LYS A 152 19.53 -0.33 -59.98
N LYS A 153 20.77 -0.82 -60.12
CA LYS A 153 21.06 -2.08 -60.84
C LYS A 153 20.44 -3.28 -60.15
N ASP A 154 20.57 -3.37 -58.82
CA ASP A 154 20.04 -4.48 -58.03
C ASP A 154 18.50 -4.49 -58.06
N ALA A 155 17.86 -3.32 -57.98
CA ALA A 155 16.41 -3.17 -58.13
C ALA A 155 15.93 -3.57 -59.54
N LYS A 156 16.66 -3.18 -60.60
CA LYS A 156 16.31 -3.56 -61.99
C LYS A 156 16.46 -5.06 -62.23
N LYS A 157 17.47 -5.70 -61.61
CA LYS A 157 17.66 -7.16 -61.67
C LYS A 157 16.55 -7.90 -60.92
N ALA A 158 16.13 -7.40 -59.76
CA ALA A 158 15.01 -7.97 -59.00
C ALA A 158 13.67 -7.83 -59.73
N MET A 159 13.40 -6.70 -60.38
CA MET A 159 12.20 -6.50 -61.22
C MET A 159 12.15 -7.49 -62.38
N ARG A 160 13.29 -7.72 -63.05
CA ARG A 160 13.38 -8.63 -64.20
C ARG A 160 13.29 -10.11 -63.83
N ALA A 161 13.65 -10.45 -62.58
CA ALA A 161 13.46 -11.80 -62.02
C ALA A 161 12.01 -12.09 -61.62
N LYS A 162 11.19 -11.05 -61.40
CA LYS A 162 9.75 -11.18 -61.10
C LYS A 162 8.85 -11.18 -62.35
N SER A 163 9.41 -10.93 -63.53
CA SER A 163 8.67 -10.94 -64.80
C SER A 163 8.96 -12.17 -65.68
N LYS A 164 9.49 -13.23 -65.08
CA LYS A 164 9.56 -14.59 -65.63
C LYS A 164 8.74 -15.49 -64.73
#